data_AF-A0A3N7HFE5-F1
#
_entry.id   AF-A0A3N7HFE5-F1
#
_cell.length_a   1.000
_cell.length_b   1.000
_cell.length_c   1.000
_cell.angle_alpha   90.00
_cell.angle_beta   90.00
_cell.angle_gamma   90.00
#
_symmetry.space_group_name_H-M   'P 1'
#
loop_
_entity.id
_entity.type
_entity.pdbx_description
1 polymer ?
#
loop_
_entity_poly.entity_id
_entity_poly.type
_entity_poly.pdbx_seq_one_letter_code
_entity_poly.pdbx_strand_id
1 'polypeptide(L)'
;GERLIHAEAVRLDGMPSGPATLAGVRAAATVILAAPGAEHGLDAARAAIPQGAEAGVSALPGLLVARFLAPSAQALRAALVPLIAHFRAGPPPRVWQL
;
A
#
# COMPACT_ATOMS: atom_id res chain seq x y z
N GLY A 1 -0.19 12.57 20.10
CA GLY A 1 -1.14 13.68 20.31
C GLY A 1 -2.43 13.34 19.61
N GLU A 2 -3.56 13.79 20.14
CA GLU A 2 -4.95 13.50 19.72
C GLU A 2 -5.34 14.06 18.33
N ARG A 3 -4.37 14.27 17.45
CA ARG A 3 -4.58 14.83 16.10
C ARG A 3 -4.84 13.71 15.11
N LEU A 4 -5.98 13.77 14.42
CA LEU A 4 -6.25 12.91 13.26
C LEU A 4 -5.23 13.21 12.14
N ILE A 5 -4.42 12.21 11.79
CA ILE A 5 -3.43 12.32 10.70
C ILE A 5 -3.87 11.61 9.43
N HIS A 6 -4.73 10.59 9.54
CA HIS A 6 -5.25 9.86 8.40
C HIS A 6 -6.62 9.27 8.74
N ALA A 7 -7.54 9.34 7.77
CA ALA A 7 -8.80 8.62 7.79
C ALA A 7 -9.04 8.01 6.40
N GLU A 8 -9.51 6.77 6.36
CA GLU A 8 -9.92 6.10 5.13
C GLU A 8 -11.27 5.43 5.36
N ALA A 9 -12.21 5.68 4.45
CA ALA A 9 -13.61 5.25 4.55
C ALA A 9 -13.96 4.39 3.33
N VAL A 10 -13.39 3.19 3.25
CA VAL A 10 -13.69 2.24 2.17
C VAL A 10 -15.10 1.68 2.37
N ARG A 11 -15.93 1.81 1.35
CA ARG A 11 -17.23 1.14 1.25
C ARG A 11 -17.30 0.37 -0.08
N LEU A 12 -17.70 -0.89 0.01
CA LEU A 12 -17.88 -1.79 -1.13
C LEU A 12 -19.25 -2.46 -1.01
N ASP A 13 -20.18 -2.08 -1.88
CA ASP A 13 -21.53 -2.67 -1.94
C ASP A 13 -21.61 -3.78 -3.01
N GLY A 14 -20.46 -4.25 -3.47
CA GLY A 14 -20.25 -5.20 -4.57
C GLY A 14 -18.81 -5.14 -5.07
N MET A 15 -18.45 -5.93 -6.09
CA MET A 15 -17.13 -5.84 -6.72
C MET A 15 -17.10 -4.72 -7.77
N PRO A 16 -16.37 -3.62 -7.55
CA PRO A 16 -16.38 -2.50 -8.46
C PRO A 16 -15.46 -2.77 -9.67
N SER A 17 -15.99 -2.55 -10.87
CA SER A 17 -15.33 -2.92 -12.14
C SER A 17 -14.82 -1.72 -12.95
N GLY A 18 -15.13 -0.49 -12.54
CA GLY A 18 -14.75 0.72 -13.26
C GLY A 18 -13.26 1.07 -13.09
N PRO A 19 -12.64 1.76 -14.06
CA PRO A 19 -11.22 2.13 -14.00
C PRO A 19 -10.88 3.10 -12.86
N ALA A 20 -11.84 3.91 -12.41
CA ALA A 20 -11.67 4.78 -11.24
C ALA A 20 -11.83 4.05 -9.90
N THR A 21 -12.07 2.73 -9.92
CA THR A 21 -12.29 1.90 -8.73
C THR A 21 -11.25 0.78 -8.67
N LEU A 22 -11.67 -0.50 -8.65
CA LEU A 22 -10.75 -1.64 -8.67
C LEU A 22 -10.51 -2.18 -10.08
N ALA A 23 -11.06 -1.59 -11.13
CA ALA A 23 -10.89 -2.07 -12.52
C ALA A 23 -11.17 -3.58 -12.70
N GLY A 24 -12.04 -4.16 -11.87
CA GLY A 24 -12.38 -5.58 -11.88
C GLY A 24 -11.38 -6.50 -11.17
N VAL A 25 -10.31 -5.97 -10.57
CA VAL A 25 -9.36 -6.77 -9.77
C VAL A 25 -9.97 -7.19 -8.44
N ARG A 26 -9.45 -8.28 -7.87
CA ARG A 26 -10.02 -8.95 -6.69
C ARG A 26 -9.28 -8.67 -5.38
N ALA A 27 -8.14 -8.00 -5.44
CA ALA A 27 -7.33 -7.70 -4.28
C ALA A 27 -6.82 -6.25 -4.34
N ALA A 28 -6.93 -5.55 -3.22
CA ALA A 28 -6.45 -4.19 -3.07
C ALA A 28 -5.87 -3.98 -1.66
N ALA A 29 -4.94 -3.04 -1.53
CA ALA A 29 -4.42 -2.63 -0.24
C ALA A 29 -4.06 -1.15 -0.22
N THR A 30 -4.30 -0.50 0.91
CA THR A 30 -3.68 0.78 1.28
C THR A 30 -2.63 0.51 2.36
N VAL A 31 -1.39 0.93 2.12
CA VAL A 31 -0.27 0.87 3.07
C VAL A 31 0.07 2.29 3.50
N ILE A 32 0.21 2.49 4.81
CA ILE A 32 0.47 3.81 5.40
C ILE A 32 1.69 3.71 6.29
N LEU A 33 2.68 4.55 6.03
CA LEU A 33 3.75 4.86 6.95
C LEU A 33 3.46 6.22 7.58
N ALA A 34 3.16 6.24 8.88
CA ALA A 34 2.89 7.44 9.65
C ALA A 34 4.00 7.66 10.66
N ALA A 35 4.95 8.54 10.33
CA ALA A 35 6.10 8.86 11.15
C ALA A 35 6.65 10.23 10.76
N PRO A 36 7.30 10.97 11.68
CA PRO A 36 8.04 12.18 11.31
C PRO A 36 9.02 11.90 10.17
N GLY A 37 8.92 12.67 9.08
CA GLY A 37 9.79 12.54 7.91
C GLY A 37 9.46 11.36 6.98
N ALA A 38 8.32 10.69 7.13
CA ALA A 38 7.90 9.60 6.25
C ALA A 38 7.84 10.02 4.77
N GLU A 39 7.54 11.28 4.49
CA GLU A 39 7.50 11.86 3.14
C GLU A 39 8.82 11.74 2.38
N HIS A 40 9.95 11.73 3.08
CA HIS A 40 11.28 11.58 2.47
C HIS A 40 11.49 10.18 1.87
N GLY A 41 10.66 9.20 2.25
CA GLY A 41 10.69 7.85 1.70
C GLY A 41 10.05 7.70 0.32
N LEU A 42 9.49 8.76 -0.28
CA LEU A 42 8.68 8.67 -1.50
C LEU A 42 9.39 7.95 -2.65
N ASP A 43 10.61 8.36 -2.97
CA ASP A 43 11.36 7.78 -4.09
C ASP A 43 11.79 6.35 -3.81
N ALA A 44 12.21 6.07 -2.56
CA ALA A 44 12.55 4.72 -2.14
C ALA A 44 11.34 3.77 -2.16
N ALA A 45 10.16 4.26 -1.75
CA ALA A 45 8.91 3.51 -1.83
C ALA A 45 8.51 3.20 -3.28
N ARG A 46 8.65 4.17 -4.19
CA ARG A 46 8.39 3.96 -5.62
C ARG A 46 9.38 2.96 -6.22
N ALA A 47 10.65 3.05 -5.86
CA ALA A 47 11.69 2.11 -6.31
C ALA A 47 11.49 0.69 -5.75
N ALA A 48 10.87 0.55 -4.57
CA ALA A 48 10.58 -0.74 -3.97
C ALA A 48 9.38 -1.47 -4.61
N ILE A 49 8.55 -0.78 -5.41
CA ILE A 49 7.42 -1.41 -6.09
C ILE A 49 7.94 -2.26 -7.27
N PRO A 50 7.59 -3.57 -7.35
CA PRO A 50 8.00 -4.40 -8.48
C PRO A 50 7.48 -3.87 -9.81
N GLN A 51 8.29 -4.00 -10.86
CA GLN A 51 7.85 -3.65 -12.21
C GLN A 51 6.59 -4.44 -12.60
N GLY A 52 5.62 -3.73 -13.18
CA GLY A 52 4.33 -4.32 -13.59
C GLY A 52 3.28 -4.43 -12.48
N ALA A 53 3.61 -4.11 -11.22
CA ALA A 53 2.60 -3.99 -10.17
C ALA A 53 1.78 -2.70 -10.38
N GLU A 54 0.45 -2.82 -10.24
CA GLU A 54 -0.45 -1.66 -10.31
C GLU A 54 -0.51 -1.00 -8.94
N ALA A 55 0.27 0.07 -8.77
CA ALA A 55 0.36 0.78 -7.51
C ALA A 55 0.69 2.26 -7.69
N GLY A 56 0.26 3.07 -6.72
CA GLY A 56 0.58 4.49 -6.64
C GLY A 56 1.09 4.86 -5.24
N VAL A 57 2.11 5.70 -5.17
CA VAL A 57 2.66 6.22 -3.91
C VAL A 57 2.65 7.74 -3.91
N SER A 58 2.11 8.29 -2.83
CA SER A 58 2.03 9.72 -2.56
C SER A 58 2.52 10.01 -1.14
N ALA A 59 3.01 11.22 -0.93
CA ALA A 59 3.51 11.69 0.36
C ALA A 59 2.86 13.01 0.77
N LEU A 60 2.68 13.19 2.07
CA LEU A 60 2.32 14.41 2.76
C LEU A 60 3.24 14.54 3.99
N PRO A 61 3.44 15.73 4.57
CA PRO A 61 4.29 15.86 5.77
C PRO A 61 3.88 14.87 6.88
N GLY A 62 4.81 13.98 7.26
CA GLY A 62 4.62 12.93 8.25
C GLY A 62 3.87 11.67 7.77
N LEU A 63 3.55 11.56 6.48
CA LEU A 63 2.78 10.45 5.90
C LEU A 63 3.29 10.04 4.53
N LEU A 64 3.39 8.72 4.34
CA LEU A 64 3.56 8.11 3.04
C LEU A 64 2.46 7.06 2.85
N VAL A 65 1.73 7.19 1.73
CA VAL A 65 0.57 6.36 1.41
C VAL A 65 0.82 5.67 0.09
N ALA A 66 0.78 4.34 0.09
CA ALA A 66 0.85 3.51 -1.10
C ALA A 66 -0.46 2.74 -1.29
N ARG A 67 -1.00 2.73 -2.50
CA ARG A 67 -2.20 1.96 -2.87
C ARG A 67 -1.86 0.96 -3.95
N PHE A 68 -2.41 -0.24 -3.83
CA PHE A 68 -2.14 -1.37 -4.71
C PHE A 68 -3.44 -1.99 -5.21
N LEU A 69 -3.42 -2.42 -6.47
CA LEU A 69 -4.42 -3.25 -7.11
C LEU A 69 -3.75 -4.51 -7.65
N ALA A 70 -4.39 -5.67 -7.50
CA ALA A 70 -3.86 -6.93 -7.99
C ALA A 70 -4.97 -7.95 -8.30
N PRO A 71 -4.75 -8.85 -9.28
CA PRO A 71 -5.75 -9.84 -9.68
C PRO A 71 -6.01 -10.91 -8.62
N SER A 72 -5.11 -11.09 -7.65
CA SER A 72 -5.23 -12.07 -6.57
C SER A 72 -4.49 -11.63 -5.30
N ALA A 73 -4.83 -12.22 -4.15
CA ALA A 73 -4.13 -11.97 -2.89
C ALA A 73 -2.64 -12.38 -2.95
N GLN A 74 -2.30 -13.41 -3.71
CA GLN A 74 -0.91 -13.84 -3.94
C GLN A 74 -0.11 -12.76 -4.67
N ALA A 75 -0.66 -12.23 -5.77
CA ALA A 75 -0.04 -11.15 -6.54
C ALA A 75 0.09 -9.88 -5.68
N LEU A 76 -0.94 -9.55 -4.90
CA LEU A 76 -0.91 -8.43 -3.96
C LEU A 76 0.22 -8.59 -2.93
N ARG A 77 0.33 -9.76 -2.30
CA ARG A 77 1.39 -10.03 -1.32
C ARG A 77 2.78 -9.90 -1.95
N ALA A 78 2.98 -10.42 -3.16
CA ALA A 78 4.24 -10.30 -3.88
C ALA A 78 4.62 -8.83 -4.14
N ALA A 79 3.63 -7.97 -4.45
CA ALA A 79 3.86 -6.53 -4.63
C ALA A 79 4.12 -5.78 -3.31
N LEU A 80 3.48 -6.20 -2.22
CA LEU A 80 3.59 -5.54 -0.91
C LEU A 80 4.89 -5.86 -0.16
N VAL A 81 5.39 -7.10 -0.27
CA VAL A 81 6.53 -7.58 0.54
C VAL A 81 7.78 -6.72 0.38
N PRO A 82 8.23 -6.35 -0.84
CA PRO A 82 9.41 -5.50 -1.01
C PRO A 82 9.27 -4.12 -0.35
N LEU A 83 8.11 -3.47 -0.52
CA LEU A 83 7.81 -2.17 0.11
C LEU A 83 7.87 -2.28 1.63
N ILE A 84 7.24 -3.30 2.21
CA ILE A 84 7.16 -3.48 3.66
C ILE A 84 8.52 -3.88 4.24
N ALA A 85 9.28 -4.72 3.54
CA ALA A 85 10.64 -5.09 3.95
C ALA A 85 11.59 -3.88 3.94
N HIS A 86 11.39 -2.93 3.02
CA HIS A 86 12.21 -1.71 2.95
C HIS A 86 12.02 -0.81 4.17
N PHE A 87 10.78 -0.59 4.61
CA PHE A 87 10.48 0.34 5.71
C PHE A 87 10.43 -0.29 7.10
N ARG A 88 10.41 -1.62 7.20
CA ARG A 88 10.31 -2.32 8.47
C ARG A 88 11.67 -2.78 8.97
N ALA A 89 11.94 -2.51 10.25
CA ALA A 89 13.00 -3.19 10.97
C ALA A 89 12.56 -4.63 11.30
N GLY A 90 12.86 -5.58 10.41
CA GLY A 90 12.64 -7.01 10.63
C GLY A 90 11.70 -7.70 9.62
N PRO A 91 11.68 -9.05 9.63
CA PRO A 91 11.00 -9.84 8.60
C PRO A 91 9.47 -9.67 8.69
N PRO A 92 8.71 -9.69 7.58
CA PRO A 92 7.25 -9.49 7.56
C PRO A 92 6.51 -10.42 8.53
N PRO A 93 5.27 -10.13 8.95
CA PRO A 93 4.52 -10.97 9.89
C PRO A 93 4.56 -12.46 9.48
N ARG A 94 4.75 -13.37 10.44
CA ARG A 94 4.90 -14.82 10.16
C ARG A 94 3.74 -15.41 9.35
N VAL A 95 2.52 -14.92 9.56
CA VAL A 95 1.33 -15.32 8.79
C VAL A 95 1.42 -14.95 7.31
N TRP A 96 2.32 -14.05 6.94
CA TRP A 96 2.67 -13.75 5.56
C TRP A 96 3.94 -14.45 5.11
N GLN A 97 4.46 -15.45 5.82
CA GLN A 97 5.61 -16.24 5.37
C GLN A 97 5.24 -17.70 5.09
N LEU A 98 4.03 -18.10 5.50
CA LEU A 98 3.44 -19.42 5.28
C LEU A 98 2.73 -19.50 3.93
#